data_AF-A0A9P4LI76-F1
#
_entry.id   AF-A0A9P4LI76-F1
#
_cell.length_a   1.000
_cell.length_b   1.000
_cell.length_c   1.000
_cell.angle_alpha   90.00
_cell.angle_beta   90.00
_cell.angle_gamma   90.00
#
_symmetry.space_group_name_H-M   'P 1'
#
loop_
_entity.id
_entity.type
_entity.pdbx_description
1 polymer ?
#
loop_
_entity_poly.entity_id
_entity_poly.type
_entity_poly.pdbx_seq_one_letter_code
_entity_poly.pdbx_strand_id
1 'polypeptide(L)'
;MHNPSVPLRLRDIVTGPALAGTDDVGVQVSRSLIAEAIKRLHPSAISTIFSGDTATSYPQFPVVDRLRPQKTEFWQFAGITADEGTIEGTYQVHEDIYLRQLGLNASATPEVADDFTERLYLVHGDQLTARRIRSVQQEQIQASRAYDRRKWLLGVPAWFHIQMNLLYTIIRTHWQPSTPGQSTVHTVLKDATQWNRSQHSRDSIKYHLMEPIITQGYTSRVASLFYAALRRRSLLSATINSNAGRVDDIEDAMRSLTSAQFLAIIEEIRVAAFTPDAWRGLDADVDYRTMCRYLQEVELFLAVQWAVKYGDIGMLRRLVDVLIVVFLGASQHNYGREMLYYRWILSSANTPELQRAILSSGLVNWIGRPSTFKPIDLALEHLNCHCKVNLRNLKNSTHDISIAFQRNALCNTLIRCVRNQLESQFGETMSGTHSSSVASADMFLLAWQLFVGGYADARHSNSAVSSGMFDSIDLYQCGIDLLEERVDQFNQQHVSNTTTVPRFQAYDEDNESFTDIEAFAEVYHEGYDAIDLPIVDLT
;
A
#
# COMPACT_ATOMS: atom_id res chain seq x y z
N MET A 1 -17.25 -1.03 -24.23
CA MET A 1 -16.30 -1.51 -23.20
C MET A 1 -16.76 -1.14 -21.80
N HIS A 2 -17.15 0.13 -21.56
CA HIS A 2 -17.80 0.55 -20.32
C HIS A 2 -19.31 0.68 -20.48
N ASN A 3 -20.08 0.16 -19.51
CA ASN A 3 -21.51 0.33 -19.39
C ASN A 3 -21.84 1.12 -18.10
N PRO A 4 -22.06 2.44 -18.19
CA PRO A 4 -22.28 3.30 -17.03
C PRO A 4 -23.66 3.12 -16.39
N SER A 5 -24.56 2.32 -16.97
CA SER A 5 -25.88 2.04 -16.41
C SER A 5 -25.87 0.88 -15.41
N VAL A 6 -24.75 0.17 -15.25
CA VAL A 6 -24.61 -0.95 -14.31
C VAL A 6 -24.31 -0.38 -12.93
N PRO A 7 -25.20 -0.56 -11.94
CA PRO A 7 -24.96 -0.05 -10.59
C PRO A 7 -23.94 -0.89 -9.84
N LEU A 8 -23.25 -0.27 -8.89
CA LEU A 8 -22.45 -0.98 -7.89
C LEU A 8 -23.40 -1.58 -6.85
N ARG A 9 -23.36 -2.90 -6.66
CA ARG A 9 -24.23 -3.58 -5.69
C ARG A 9 -23.51 -3.78 -4.37
N LEU A 10 -24.18 -3.44 -3.27
CA LEU A 10 -23.68 -3.68 -1.91
C LEU A 10 -23.23 -5.14 -1.70
N ARG A 11 -24.06 -6.09 -2.17
CA ARG A 11 -23.77 -7.53 -2.10
C ARG A 11 -22.41 -7.87 -2.70
N ASP A 12 -22.04 -7.25 -3.82
CA ASP A 12 -20.79 -7.58 -4.52
C ASP A 12 -19.52 -7.16 -3.75
N ILE A 13 -19.66 -6.26 -2.77
CA ILE A 13 -18.60 -5.85 -1.86
C ILE A 13 -18.62 -6.73 -0.60
N VAL A 14 -19.79 -6.89 0.03
CA VAL A 14 -19.95 -7.65 1.28
C VAL A 14 -19.61 -9.12 1.11
N THR A 15 -19.93 -9.72 -0.04
CA THR A 15 -19.56 -11.11 -0.35
C THR A 15 -18.18 -11.22 -1.01
N GLY A 16 -17.41 -10.13 -1.04
CA GLY A 16 -16.05 -10.13 -1.56
C GLY A 16 -15.18 -11.12 -0.77
N PRO A 17 -14.37 -11.96 -1.43
CA PRO A 17 -13.63 -13.03 -0.77
C PRO A 17 -12.68 -12.53 0.33
N ALA A 18 -12.12 -11.32 0.16
CA ALA A 18 -11.27 -10.68 1.16
C ALA A 18 -11.98 -10.34 2.46
N LEU A 19 -13.23 -9.90 2.38
CA LEU A 19 -14.00 -9.43 3.52
C LEU A 19 -14.73 -10.58 4.23
N ALA A 20 -15.16 -11.58 3.47
CA ALA A 20 -15.82 -12.77 4.03
C ALA A 20 -14.86 -13.66 4.86
N GLY A 21 -13.54 -13.48 4.73
CA GLY A 21 -12.52 -14.02 5.65
C GLY A 21 -12.43 -15.54 5.75
N THR A 22 -12.97 -16.29 4.78
CA THR A 22 -13.11 -17.76 4.84
C THR A 22 -12.60 -18.49 3.60
N ASP A 23 -12.00 -17.78 2.64
CA ASP A 23 -11.43 -18.41 1.47
C ASP A 23 -9.99 -18.91 1.73
N ASP A 24 -9.59 -19.93 0.97
CA ASP A 24 -8.27 -20.54 1.08
C ASP A 24 -7.14 -19.53 0.80
N VAL A 25 -7.38 -18.55 -0.08
CA VAL A 25 -6.41 -17.48 -0.39
C VAL A 25 -6.13 -16.62 0.86
N GLY A 26 -7.15 -16.16 1.58
CA GLY A 26 -6.95 -15.38 2.81
C GLY A 26 -6.18 -16.17 3.86
N VAL A 27 -6.52 -17.45 4.04
CA VAL A 27 -5.81 -18.35 4.97
C VAL A 27 -4.34 -18.50 4.58
N GLN A 28 -4.03 -18.66 3.30
CA GLN A 28 -2.65 -18.76 2.82
C GLN A 28 -1.88 -17.44 2.99
N VAL A 29 -2.52 -16.28 2.77
CA VAL A 29 -1.90 -14.96 3.05
C VAL A 29 -1.44 -14.91 4.51
N SER A 30 -2.34 -15.17 5.47
CA SER A 30 -1.98 -15.12 6.88
C SER A 30 -0.87 -16.10 7.25
N ARG A 31 -0.99 -17.37 6.83
CA ARG A 31 0.04 -18.38 7.11
C ARG A 31 1.41 -17.97 6.57
N SER A 32 1.45 -17.43 5.35
CA SER A 32 2.69 -17.01 4.71
C SER A 32 3.34 -15.81 5.42
N LEU A 33 2.55 -14.80 5.81
CA LEU A 33 3.06 -13.60 6.48
C LEU A 33 3.49 -13.90 7.93
N ILE A 34 2.77 -14.78 8.64
CA ILE A 34 3.17 -15.26 9.96
C ILE A 34 4.51 -16.01 9.85
N ALA A 35 4.63 -16.94 8.90
CA ALA A 35 5.85 -17.72 8.70
C ALA A 35 7.04 -16.80 8.34
N GLU A 36 6.83 -15.83 7.45
CA GLU A 36 7.89 -14.89 7.03
C GLU A 36 8.34 -13.97 8.18
N ALA A 37 7.42 -13.53 9.05
CA ALA A 37 7.77 -12.78 10.25
C ALA A 37 8.67 -13.60 11.19
N ILE A 38 8.36 -14.89 11.42
CA ILE A 38 9.20 -15.76 12.25
C ILE A 38 10.55 -16.01 11.59
N LYS A 39 10.57 -16.30 10.28
CA LYS A 39 11.80 -16.50 9.51
C LYS A 39 12.70 -15.27 9.49
N ARG A 40 12.13 -14.07 9.49
CA ARG A 40 12.89 -12.81 9.53
C ARG A 40 13.73 -12.68 10.81
N LEU A 41 13.28 -13.25 11.93
CA LEU A 41 14.00 -13.25 13.21
C LEU A 41 14.86 -14.51 13.41
N HIS A 42 14.41 -15.65 12.91
CA HIS A 42 15.05 -16.96 13.14
C HIS A 42 15.34 -17.72 11.83
N PRO A 43 16.09 -17.13 10.87
CA PRO A 43 16.26 -17.71 9.54
C PRO A 43 16.99 -19.06 9.56
N SER A 44 17.99 -19.20 10.44
CA SER A 44 18.80 -20.43 10.58
C SER A 44 17.98 -21.60 11.11
N ALA A 45 17.14 -21.35 12.12
CA ALA A 45 16.27 -22.36 12.69
C ALA A 45 15.21 -22.83 11.67
N ILE A 46 14.58 -21.90 10.94
CA ILE A 46 13.63 -22.25 9.86
C ILE A 46 14.31 -23.08 8.77
N SER A 47 15.50 -22.68 8.32
CA SER A 47 16.25 -23.45 7.33
C SER A 47 16.47 -24.90 7.79
N THR A 48 16.82 -25.08 9.07
CA THR A 48 17.02 -26.41 9.67
C THR A 48 15.72 -27.24 9.64
N ILE A 49 14.59 -26.67 10.10
CA ILE A 49 13.28 -27.35 10.15
C ILE A 49 12.85 -27.91 8.78
N PHE A 50 13.18 -27.21 7.70
CA PHE A 50 12.76 -27.57 6.34
C PHE A 50 13.89 -28.20 5.48
N SER A 51 15.11 -28.33 5.99
CA SER A 51 16.28 -28.80 5.22
C SER A 51 16.26 -30.29 4.82
N GLY A 52 15.39 -31.10 5.43
CA GLY A 52 15.31 -32.55 5.19
C GLY A 52 13.90 -33.11 5.08
N ASP A 53 12.87 -32.26 5.10
CA ASP A 53 11.47 -32.67 5.06
C ASP A 53 10.89 -32.48 3.65
N THR A 54 10.59 -33.58 2.97
CA THR A 54 9.93 -33.57 1.66
C THR A 54 8.41 -33.67 1.77
N ALA A 55 7.86 -33.93 2.96
CA ALA A 55 6.44 -34.17 3.17
C ALA A 55 5.63 -32.88 3.37
N THR A 56 6.24 -31.80 3.85
CA THR A 56 5.56 -30.49 3.96
C THR A 56 6.40 -29.35 3.37
N SER A 57 5.72 -28.40 2.74
CA SER A 57 6.34 -27.23 2.13
C SER A 57 6.23 -26.01 3.05
N TYR A 58 7.28 -25.17 3.06
CA TYR A 58 7.24 -23.87 3.72
C TYR A 58 6.08 -23.02 3.14
N PRO A 59 5.27 -22.33 3.99
CA PRO A 59 4.13 -21.54 3.54
C PRO A 59 4.53 -20.51 2.48
N GLN A 60 3.91 -20.58 1.32
CA GLN A 60 4.11 -19.60 0.24
C GLN A 60 2.94 -18.63 0.23
N PHE A 61 3.23 -17.37 -0.09
CA PHE A 61 2.19 -16.39 -0.31
C PHE A 61 1.41 -16.76 -1.59
N PRO A 62 0.07 -16.78 -1.56
CA PRO A 62 -0.74 -17.29 -2.65
C PRO A 62 -0.60 -16.44 -3.92
N VAL A 63 -0.75 -17.08 -5.07
CA VAL A 63 -0.70 -16.44 -6.38
C VAL A 63 -2.09 -16.44 -7.00
N VAL A 64 -2.59 -15.27 -7.39
CA VAL A 64 -3.93 -15.14 -7.99
C VAL A 64 -3.81 -14.86 -9.49
N ASP A 65 -3.22 -13.72 -9.87
CA ASP A 65 -2.96 -13.37 -11.27
C ASP A 65 -1.75 -12.44 -11.35
N ARG A 66 -0.59 -13.00 -11.66
CA ARG A 66 0.67 -12.27 -11.78
C ARG A 66 0.94 -11.82 -13.21
N LEU A 67 1.34 -10.57 -13.34
CA LEU A 67 1.87 -10.04 -14.59
C LEU A 67 3.18 -10.74 -14.95
N ARG A 68 3.39 -10.92 -16.25
CA ARG A 68 4.69 -11.38 -16.75
C ARG A 68 5.74 -10.29 -16.49
N PRO A 69 6.88 -10.62 -15.88
CA PRO A 69 7.96 -9.65 -15.68
C PRO A 69 8.49 -9.19 -17.05
N GLN A 70 8.36 -7.90 -17.32
CA GLN A 70 8.85 -7.24 -18.51
C GLN A 70 9.36 -5.86 -18.13
N LYS A 71 10.44 -5.42 -18.79
CA LYS A 71 10.96 -4.08 -18.57
C LYS A 71 9.96 -3.07 -19.14
N THR A 72 9.44 -2.19 -18.31
CA THR A 72 8.54 -1.11 -18.73
C THR A 72 9.34 0.01 -19.37
N GLU A 73 9.01 0.33 -20.61
CA GLU A 73 9.46 1.55 -21.27
C GLU A 73 8.59 2.73 -20.83
N PHE A 74 9.21 3.89 -20.66
CA PHE A 74 8.51 5.09 -20.22
C PHE A 74 9.20 6.33 -20.78
N TRP A 75 8.39 7.36 -21.03
CA TRP A 75 8.83 8.66 -21.53
C TRP A 75 8.32 9.73 -20.58
N GLN A 76 9.22 10.64 -20.18
CA GLN A 76 8.87 11.74 -19.30
C GLN A 76 8.48 12.96 -20.14
N PHE A 77 7.33 13.55 -19.81
CA PHE A 77 6.87 14.81 -20.39
C PHE A 77 7.68 15.99 -19.87
N ALA A 78 7.67 17.08 -20.63
CA ALA A 78 8.16 18.37 -20.16
C ALA A 78 7.35 18.81 -18.94
N GLY A 79 7.99 19.58 -18.06
CA GLY A 79 7.31 20.12 -16.89
C GLY A 79 6.16 21.05 -17.27
N ILE A 80 5.02 20.87 -16.61
CA ILE A 80 3.80 21.66 -16.81
C ILE A 80 3.63 22.59 -15.61
N THR A 81 3.39 23.88 -15.85
CA THR A 81 3.27 24.90 -14.80
C THR A 81 1.83 25.24 -14.42
N ALA A 82 0.86 24.55 -15.02
CA ALA A 82 -0.56 24.72 -14.71
C ALA A 82 -0.91 24.15 -13.33
N ASP A 83 -1.80 24.82 -12.61
CA ASP A 83 -2.24 24.41 -11.27
C ASP A 83 -3.36 23.37 -11.33
N GLU A 84 -3.01 22.09 -11.25
CA GLU A 84 -3.95 20.95 -11.20
C GLU A 84 -4.88 21.00 -9.97
N GLY A 85 -4.60 21.85 -8.98
CA GLY A 85 -5.50 22.13 -7.87
C GLY A 85 -6.84 22.75 -8.30
N THR A 86 -6.88 23.38 -9.49
CA THR A 86 -8.07 24.03 -10.04
C THR A 86 -8.63 23.31 -11.25
N ILE A 87 -9.93 23.50 -11.53
CA ILE A 87 -10.58 22.99 -12.75
C ILE A 87 -9.94 23.59 -14.01
N GLU A 88 -9.70 24.90 -14.01
CA GLU A 88 -9.06 25.60 -15.12
C GLU A 88 -7.64 25.09 -15.37
N GLY A 89 -6.83 24.94 -14.32
CA GLY A 89 -5.49 24.37 -14.48
C GLY A 89 -5.52 22.91 -14.92
N THR A 90 -6.53 22.13 -14.50
CA THR A 90 -6.74 20.76 -15.02
C THR A 90 -7.01 20.77 -16.54
N TYR A 91 -7.78 21.73 -17.06
CA TYR A 91 -7.95 21.88 -18.52
C TYR A 91 -6.63 22.15 -19.22
N GLN A 92 -5.82 23.05 -18.66
CA GLN A 92 -4.51 23.41 -19.20
C GLN A 92 -3.52 22.23 -19.18
N VAL A 93 -3.51 21.43 -18.11
CA VAL A 93 -2.70 20.19 -18.03
C VAL A 93 -3.08 19.22 -19.14
N HIS A 94 -4.37 18.97 -19.35
CA HIS A 94 -4.83 18.07 -20.42
C HIS A 94 -4.49 18.59 -21.82
N GLU A 95 -4.65 19.89 -22.06
CA GLU A 95 -4.24 20.50 -23.34
C GLU A 95 -2.74 20.34 -23.58
N ASP A 96 -1.93 20.58 -22.56
CA ASP A 96 -0.49 20.50 -22.68
C ASP A 96 -0.02 19.07 -22.99
N ILE A 97 -0.47 18.09 -22.19
CA ILE A 97 -0.10 16.67 -22.38
C ILE A 97 -0.55 16.17 -23.76
N TYR A 98 -1.84 16.32 -24.07
CA TYR A 98 -2.43 15.59 -25.20
C TYR A 98 -2.31 16.34 -26.53
N LEU A 99 -2.51 17.66 -26.55
CA LEU A 99 -2.46 18.42 -27.79
C LEU A 99 -1.06 18.96 -28.10
N ARG A 100 -0.31 19.42 -27.08
CA ARG A 100 1.00 20.05 -27.31
C ARG A 100 2.16 19.06 -27.30
N GLN A 101 2.25 18.22 -26.26
CA GLN A 101 3.40 17.32 -26.09
C GLN A 101 3.25 16.02 -26.89
N LEU A 102 2.07 15.39 -26.86
CA LEU A 102 1.79 14.20 -27.67
C LEU A 102 1.43 14.54 -29.13
N GLY A 103 1.04 15.79 -29.41
CA GLY A 103 0.69 16.24 -30.75
C GLY A 103 -0.59 15.59 -31.30
N LEU A 104 -1.49 15.11 -30.43
CA LEU A 104 -2.75 14.51 -30.85
C LEU A 104 -3.68 15.57 -31.44
N ASN A 105 -4.44 15.17 -32.45
CA ASN A 105 -5.30 16.07 -33.18
C ASN A 105 -6.75 16.01 -32.69
N ALA A 106 -7.22 17.14 -32.16
CA ALA A 106 -8.62 17.35 -31.81
C ALA A 106 -9.37 18.00 -32.98
N SER A 107 -9.81 17.18 -33.94
CA SER A 107 -10.59 17.67 -35.08
C SER A 107 -12.05 17.94 -34.70
N ALA A 108 -12.62 19.00 -35.28
CA ALA A 108 -14.05 19.28 -35.23
C ALA A 108 -14.79 18.89 -36.52
N THR A 109 -14.06 18.49 -37.57
CA THR A 109 -14.63 18.22 -38.89
C THR A 109 -14.41 16.75 -39.29
N PRO A 110 -15.39 16.10 -39.96
CA PRO A 110 -15.29 14.69 -40.31
C PRO A 110 -14.13 14.34 -41.26
N GLU A 111 -13.61 15.31 -42.00
CA GLU A 111 -12.57 15.11 -43.02
C GLU A 111 -11.17 14.95 -42.40
N VAL A 112 -11.00 15.37 -41.15
CA VAL A 112 -9.74 15.29 -40.42
C VAL A 112 -9.91 14.35 -39.25
N ALA A 113 -9.04 13.34 -39.14
CA ALA A 113 -9.09 12.34 -38.07
C ALA A 113 -9.02 13.00 -36.67
N ASP A 114 -9.93 12.58 -35.78
CA ASP A 114 -9.98 12.97 -34.36
C ASP A 114 -9.43 11.81 -33.51
N ASP A 115 -8.23 11.99 -32.97
CA ASP A 115 -7.50 10.98 -32.19
C ASP A 115 -8.21 10.58 -30.89
N PHE A 116 -9.22 11.35 -30.47
CA PHE A 116 -9.94 11.19 -29.21
C PHE A 116 -11.24 10.37 -29.34
N THR A 117 -11.49 9.77 -30.49
CA THR A 117 -12.71 9.00 -30.76
C THR A 117 -12.55 7.49 -30.58
N GLU A 118 -11.34 6.95 -30.76
CA GLU A 118 -11.10 5.50 -30.83
C GLU A 118 -10.25 4.94 -29.66
N ARG A 119 -9.58 5.80 -28.89
CA ARG A 119 -8.64 5.38 -27.83
C ARG A 119 -9.10 5.80 -26.44
N LEU A 120 -8.82 4.93 -25.46
CA LEU A 120 -8.99 5.21 -24.04
C LEU A 120 -7.60 5.36 -23.40
N TYR A 121 -7.35 6.48 -22.74
CA TYR A 121 -6.12 6.77 -22.01
C TYR A 121 -6.37 6.56 -20.52
N LEU A 122 -5.56 5.70 -19.90
CA LEU A 122 -5.61 5.41 -18.47
C LEU A 122 -4.61 6.32 -17.76
N VAL A 123 -5.09 7.19 -16.89
CA VAL A 123 -4.25 8.10 -16.09
C VAL A 123 -4.33 7.68 -14.65
N HIS A 124 -3.21 7.22 -14.11
CA HIS A 124 -3.08 6.84 -12.71
C HIS A 124 -2.49 8.01 -11.95
N GLY A 125 -3.14 8.39 -10.85
CA GLY A 125 -2.67 9.47 -9.99
C GLY A 125 -3.22 9.33 -8.58
N ASP A 126 -2.96 10.35 -7.76
CA ASP A 126 -3.55 10.44 -6.44
C ASP A 126 -5.08 10.63 -6.52
N GLN A 127 -5.72 10.66 -5.35
CA GLN A 127 -7.16 10.84 -5.24
C GLN A 127 -7.64 12.16 -5.89
N LEU A 128 -6.85 13.23 -5.78
CA LEU A 128 -7.23 14.54 -6.31
C LEU A 128 -7.19 14.57 -7.83
N THR A 129 -6.13 14.03 -8.45
CA THR A 129 -6.02 13.88 -9.92
C THR A 129 -7.19 13.07 -10.47
N ALA A 130 -7.47 11.89 -9.91
CA ALA A 130 -8.58 11.05 -10.37
C ALA A 130 -9.94 11.76 -10.21
N ARG A 131 -10.15 12.47 -9.10
CA ARG A 131 -11.35 13.31 -8.86
C ARG A 131 -11.47 14.45 -9.86
N ARG A 132 -10.37 15.15 -10.16
CA ARG A 132 -10.34 16.29 -11.10
C ARG A 132 -10.64 15.85 -12.53
N ILE A 133 -10.11 14.71 -12.98
CA ILE A 133 -10.48 14.12 -14.28
C ILE A 133 -11.99 13.90 -14.37
N ARG A 134 -12.61 13.30 -13.34
CA ARG A 134 -14.07 13.10 -13.31
C ARG A 134 -14.85 14.41 -13.26
N SER A 135 -14.32 15.43 -12.56
CA SER A 135 -14.96 16.74 -12.46
C SER A 135 -15.03 17.44 -13.82
N VAL A 136 -13.93 17.46 -14.58
CA VAL A 136 -13.91 18.09 -15.92
C VAL A 136 -14.75 17.33 -16.93
N GLN A 137 -14.83 15.99 -16.83
CA GLN A 137 -15.75 15.18 -17.64
C GLN A 137 -17.22 15.55 -17.40
N GLN A 138 -17.59 15.74 -16.14
CA GLN A 138 -18.96 16.09 -15.77
C GLN A 138 -19.33 17.50 -16.24
N GLU A 139 -18.42 18.47 -16.10
CA GLU A 139 -18.64 19.84 -16.55
C GLU A 139 -18.84 19.91 -18.07
N GLN A 140 -18.10 19.12 -18.84
CA GLN A 140 -18.12 19.14 -20.31
C GLN A 140 -18.93 18.00 -20.94
N ILE A 141 -19.88 17.42 -20.19
CA ILE A 141 -20.66 16.25 -20.67
C ILE A 141 -21.45 16.53 -21.96
N GLN A 142 -21.89 17.77 -22.17
CA GLN A 142 -22.64 18.23 -23.35
C GLN A 142 -21.75 18.85 -24.44
N ALA A 143 -20.43 18.82 -24.29
CA ALA A 143 -19.54 19.42 -25.27
C ALA A 143 -19.62 18.69 -26.63
N SER A 144 -19.47 19.43 -27.72
CA SER A 144 -19.65 18.92 -29.08
C SER A 144 -18.45 18.07 -29.55
N ARG A 145 -17.23 18.43 -29.16
CA ARG A 145 -16.00 17.71 -29.56
C ARG A 145 -15.72 16.53 -28.63
N ALA A 146 -15.11 15.47 -29.17
CA ALA A 146 -14.71 14.31 -28.36
C ALA A 146 -13.63 14.69 -27.35
N TYR A 147 -12.66 15.51 -27.77
CA TYR A 147 -11.63 16.08 -26.90
C TYR A 147 -12.22 16.72 -25.63
N ASP A 148 -13.15 17.67 -25.79
CA ASP A 148 -13.74 18.42 -24.68
C ASP A 148 -14.49 17.50 -23.70
N ARG A 149 -15.31 16.57 -24.22
CA ARG A 149 -16.09 15.65 -23.37
C ARG A 149 -15.22 14.74 -22.49
N ARG A 150 -13.95 14.52 -22.85
CA ARG A 150 -12.99 13.68 -22.11
C ARG A 150 -13.43 12.25 -21.81
N LYS A 151 -14.39 11.70 -22.56
CA LYS A 151 -14.80 10.29 -22.44
C LYS A 151 -13.70 9.29 -22.79
N TRP A 152 -12.68 9.77 -23.53
CA TRP A 152 -11.46 9.05 -23.89
C TRP A 152 -10.44 8.99 -22.75
N LEU A 153 -10.67 9.65 -21.62
CA LEU A 153 -9.76 9.70 -20.48
C LEU A 153 -10.37 8.95 -19.29
N LEU A 154 -9.60 8.09 -18.62
CA LEU A 154 -10.04 7.42 -17.40
C LEU A 154 -9.04 7.69 -16.27
N GLY A 155 -9.50 8.44 -15.25
CA GLY A 155 -8.73 8.64 -14.02
C GLY A 155 -8.84 7.41 -13.12
N VAL A 156 -7.72 6.73 -12.90
CA VAL A 156 -7.61 5.50 -12.12
C VAL A 156 -6.87 5.80 -10.80
N PRO A 157 -7.38 5.33 -9.65
CA PRO A 157 -6.69 5.47 -8.37
C PRO A 157 -5.38 4.69 -8.36
N ALA A 158 -4.29 5.34 -7.96
CA ALA A 158 -2.97 4.73 -8.00
C ALA A 158 -2.57 4.05 -6.68
N TRP A 159 -1.83 2.93 -6.79
CA TRP A 159 -1.59 2.02 -5.67
C TRP A 159 -0.62 2.54 -4.62
N PHE A 160 0.34 3.41 -4.95
CA PHE A 160 1.24 3.95 -3.92
C PHE A 160 0.50 4.87 -2.97
N HIS A 161 -0.36 5.76 -3.50
CA HIS A 161 -1.20 6.62 -2.65
C HIS A 161 -2.24 5.83 -1.85
N ILE A 162 -2.84 4.77 -2.42
CA ILE A 162 -3.71 3.85 -1.66
C ILE A 162 -2.94 3.22 -0.49
N GLN A 163 -1.75 2.69 -0.77
CA GLN A 163 -0.91 2.04 0.24
C GLN A 163 -0.43 3.03 1.31
N MET A 164 -0.09 4.26 0.94
CA MET A 164 0.28 5.33 1.85
C MET A 164 -0.88 5.70 2.78
N ASN A 165 -2.10 5.83 2.24
CA ASN A 165 -3.26 6.15 3.06
C ASN A 165 -3.62 5.01 4.01
N LEU A 166 -3.42 3.76 3.60
CA LEU A 166 -3.56 2.61 4.49
C LEU A 166 -2.53 2.63 5.64
N LEU A 167 -1.28 3.01 5.36
CA LEU A 167 -0.28 3.23 6.41
C LEU A 167 -0.77 4.32 7.39
N TYR A 168 -1.31 5.42 6.87
CA TYR A 168 -1.86 6.50 7.69
C TYR A 168 -3.10 6.05 8.50
N THR A 169 -3.92 5.16 7.95
CA THR A 169 -5.01 4.51 8.69
C THR A 169 -4.44 3.83 9.93
N ILE A 170 -3.46 2.93 9.76
CA ILE A 170 -2.82 2.18 10.86
C ILE A 170 -2.24 3.13 11.90
N ILE A 171 -1.55 4.19 11.46
CA ILE A 171 -0.97 5.16 12.38
C ILE A 171 -2.07 5.86 13.16
N ARG A 172 -3.13 6.35 12.51
CA ARG A 172 -4.21 7.05 13.21
C ARG A 172 -4.93 6.16 14.21
N THR A 173 -5.16 4.89 13.88
CA THR A 173 -5.88 3.93 14.74
C THR A 173 -5.01 3.41 15.89
N HIS A 174 -3.68 3.41 15.74
CA HIS A 174 -2.75 2.79 16.70
C HIS A 174 -1.60 3.71 17.18
N TRP A 175 -1.66 5.03 16.98
CA TRP A 175 -0.58 5.96 17.36
C TRP A 175 -0.31 5.96 18.85
N GLN A 176 -1.31 6.38 19.64
CA GLN A 176 -1.32 6.39 21.10
C GLN A 176 -2.77 6.55 21.60
N PRO A 177 -3.04 6.25 22.88
CA PRO A 177 -4.36 6.50 23.46
C PRO A 177 -4.75 7.97 23.41
N SER A 178 -5.95 8.26 22.92
CA SER A 178 -6.46 9.64 22.82
C SER A 178 -7.06 10.16 24.13
N THR A 179 -7.50 9.26 25.01
CA THR A 179 -8.09 9.62 26.31
C THR A 179 -7.03 9.59 27.42
N PRO A 180 -6.87 10.68 28.20
CA PRO A 180 -5.96 10.68 29.34
C PRO A 180 -6.24 9.54 30.33
N GLY A 181 -5.19 8.89 30.81
CA GLY A 181 -5.30 7.74 31.71
C GLY A 181 -5.47 6.39 31.00
N GLN A 182 -5.66 6.37 29.68
CA GLN A 182 -5.58 5.13 28.92
C GLN A 182 -4.14 4.71 28.66
N SER A 183 -3.88 3.41 28.67
CA SER A 183 -2.61 2.84 28.26
C SER A 183 -2.80 1.55 27.48
N THR A 184 -1.87 1.26 26.58
CA THR A 184 -1.67 -0.06 25.96
C THR A 184 -0.21 -0.17 25.58
N VAL A 185 0.34 -1.39 25.46
CA VAL A 185 1.69 -1.62 24.90
C VAL A 185 1.69 -1.70 23.37
N HIS A 186 0.53 -1.89 22.74
CA HIS A 186 0.44 -2.15 21.31
C HIS A 186 0.23 -0.88 20.48
N THR A 187 1.07 0.14 20.69
CA THR A 187 1.00 1.40 19.95
C THR A 187 2.26 1.69 19.14
N VAL A 188 2.07 2.38 18.02
CA VAL A 188 3.14 2.78 17.10
C VAL A 188 4.12 3.74 17.79
N LEU A 189 3.63 4.68 18.62
CA LEU A 189 4.50 5.60 19.34
C LEU A 189 5.40 4.87 20.36
N LYS A 190 4.90 3.81 21.00
CA LYS A 190 5.70 3.01 21.93
C LYS A 190 6.83 2.28 21.22
N ASP A 191 6.53 1.63 20.10
CA ASP A 191 7.53 0.98 19.24
C ASP A 191 8.60 2.01 18.79
N ALA A 192 8.17 3.17 18.28
CA ALA A 192 9.07 4.25 17.86
C ALA A 192 9.98 4.74 18.99
N THR A 193 9.40 4.96 20.18
CA THR A 193 10.14 5.41 21.37
C THR A 193 11.15 4.36 21.82
N GLN A 194 10.75 3.08 21.86
CA GLN A 194 11.60 1.98 22.27
C GLN A 194 12.83 1.83 21.35
N TRP A 195 12.66 2.06 20.06
CA TRP A 195 13.75 2.01 19.08
C TRP A 195 14.47 3.35 18.88
N ASN A 196 14.23 4.35 19.74
CA ASN A 196 14.82 5.69 19.65
C ASN A 196 14.67 6.35 18.26
N ARG A 197 13.49 6.20 17.64
CA ARG A 197 13.18 6.80 16.33
C ARG A 197 12.60 8.21 16.52
N SER A 198 12.99 9.13 15.64
CA SER A 198 12.69 10.58 15.74
C SER A 198 11.24 10.99 15.49
N GLN A 199 10.36 10.05 15.16
CA GLN A 199 8.95 10.32 14.84
C GLN A 199 8.13 10.44 16.13
N HIS A 200 8.00 11.66 16.63
CA HIS A 200 7.32 11.98 17.90
C HIS A 200 5.93 12.61 17.73
N SER A 201 5.50 12.88 16.49
CA SER A 201 4.17 13.43 16.20
C SER A 201 3.50 12.69 15.05
N ARG A 202 2.16 12.59 15.13
CA ARG A 202 1.32 12.05 14.06
C ARG A 202 1.07 13.05 12.93
N ASP A 203 1.33 14.34 13.15
CA ASP A 203 0.93 15.41 12.21
C ASP A 203 1.99 15.69 11.13
N SER A 204 3.21 15.16 11.28
CA SER A 204 4.32 15.31 10.32
C SER A 204 5.02 13.97 10.07
N ILE A 205 4.20 12.98 9.70
CA ILE A 205 4.66 11.63 9.42
C ILE A 205 5.34 11.57 8.06
N LYS A 206 6.55 10.99 8.01
CA LYS A 206 7.21 10.62 6.76
C LYS A 206 7.05 9.13 6.50
N TYR A 207 6.51 8.78 5.34
CA TYR A 207 6.24 7.39 4.97
C TYR A 207 7.47 6.46 5.16
N HIS A 208 8.66 6.84 4.67
CA HIS A 208 9.89 6.02 4.79
C HIS A 208 10.34 5.76 6.23
N LEU A 209 9.95 6.62 7.17
CA LEU A 209 10.31 6.45 8.59
C LEU A 209 9.30 5.58 9.33
N MET A 210 8.03 5.64 8.93
CA MET A 210 6.94 4.91 9.60
C MET A 210 6.73 3.50 9.05
N GLU A 211 6.92 3.28 7.75
CA GLU A 211 6.78 1.94 7.16
C GLU A 211 7.66 0.90 7.87
N PRO A 212 8.96 1.17 8.16
CA PRO A 212 9.80 0.22 8.88
C PRO A 212 9.31 -0.01 10.31
N ILE A 213 8.80 1.02 11.00
CA ILE A 213 8.29 0.89 12.36
C ILE A 213 7.09 -0.06 12.39
N ILE A 214 6.17 0.10 11.43
CA ILE A 214 4.95 -0.70 11.34
C ILE A 214 5.26 -2.16 10.96
N THR A 215 6.11 -2.38 9.95
CA THR A 215 6.44 -3.76 9.53
C THR A 215 7.30 -4.50 10.57
N GLN A 216 8.18 -3.81 11.28
CA GLN A 216 8.95 -4.37 12.39
C GLN A 216 8.07 -4.62 13.62
N GLY A 217 7.10 -3.74 13.88
CA GLY A 217 6.12 -3.88 14.97
C GLY A 217 5.23 -5.10 14.78
N TYR A 218 4.79 -5.36 13.54
CA TYR A 218 4.10 -6.59 13.15
C TYR A 218 4.97 -7.83 13.39
N THR A 219 6.21 -7.82 12.86
CA THR A 219 7.16 -8.93 13.00
C THR A 219 7.38 -9.30 14.46
N SER A 220 7.56 -8.29 15.31
CA SER A 220 7.81 -8.47 16.75
C SER A 220 6.61 -9.06 17.49
N ARG A 221 5.39 -8.61 17.19
CA ARG A 221 4.15 -9.13 17.78
C ARG A 221 3.87 -10.56 17.34
N VAL A 222 4.07 -10.89 16.06
CA VAL A 222 3.94 -12.28 15.56
C VAL A 222 4.95 -13.20 16.23
N ALA A 223 6.21 -12.77 16.36
CA ALA A 223 7.22 -13.56 17.05
C ALA A 223 6.90 -13.75 18.54
N SER A 224 6.34 -12.73 19.19
CA SER A 224 5.86 -12.84 20.57
C SER A 224 4.75 -13.90 20.73
N LEU A 225 3.77 -13.92 19.80
CA LEU A 225 2.74 -14.97 19.73
C LEU A 225 3.36 -16.37 19.52
N PHE A 226 4.40 -16.46 18.68
CA PHE A 226 5.14 -17.69 18.46
C PHE A 226 5.85 -18.18 19.73
N TYR A 227 6.51 -17.29 20.47
CA TYR A 227 7.16 -17.64 21.75
C TYR A 227 6.13 -18.09 22.80
N ALA A 228 4.97 -17.44 22.86
CA ALA A 228 3.86 -17.87 23.71
C ALA A 228 3.38 -19.28 23.34
N ALA A 229 3.24 -19.59 22.04
CA ALA A 229 2.87 -20.93 21.58
C ALA A 229 3.93 -21.99 21.94
N LEU A 230 5.22 -21.68 21.79
CA LEU A 230 6.30 -22.57 22.23
C LEU A 230 6.26 -22.84 23.74
N ARG A 231 6.00 -21.80 24.56
CA ARG A 231 5.82 -21.93 26.01
C ARG A 231 4.63 -22.82 26.36
N ARG A 232 3.47 -22.64 25.70
CA ARG A 232 2.27 -23.48 25.90
C ARG A 232 2.53 -24.95 25.58
N ARG A 233 3.42 -25.22 24.63
CA ARG A 233 3.85 -26.57 24.24
C ARG A 233 5.00 -27.12 25.09
N SER A 234 5.41 -26.41 26.14
CA SER A 234 6.53 -26.78 27.02
C SER A 234 7.88 -26.93 26.29
N LEU A 235 8.05 -26.23 25.16
CA LEU A 235 9.31 -26.19 24.38
C LEU A 235 10.23 -25.06 24.84
N LEU A 236 9.68 -24.04 25.50
CA LEU A 236 10.43 -22.99 26.19
C LEU A 236 10.25 -23.14 27.70
N SER A 237 11.34 -23.02 28.45
CA SER A 237 11.34 -23.16 29.91
C SER A 237 10.50 -22.08 30.59
N ALA A 238 9.66 -22.47 31.55
CA ALA A 238 8.83 -21.56 32.35
C ALA A 238 9.64 -20.64 33.28
N THR A 239 10.94 -20.91 33.48
CA THR A 239 11.82 -20.12 34.37
C THR A 239 12.44 -18.91 33.65
N ILE A 240 12.18 -18.73 32.36
CA ILE A 240 12.69 -17.61 31.58
C ILE A 240 11.86 -16.35 31.88
N ASN A 241 12.06 -15.78 33.07
CA ASN A 241 11.52 -14.49 33.50
C ASN A 241 12.59 -13.39 33.44
N SER A 242 13.69 -13.60 32.71
CA SER A 242 14.73 -12.59 32.53
C SER A 242 14.31 -11.57 31.47
N ASN A 243 14.50 -10.29 31.79
CA ASN A 243 14.33 -9.20 30.82
C ASN A 243 15.34 -9.26 29.66
N ALA A 244 16.41 -10.04 29.81
CA ALA A 244 17.39 -10.33 28.77
C ALA A 244 17.10 -11.72 28.19
N GLY A 245 16.37 -11.76 27.07
CA GLY A 245 16.20 -12.96 26.26
C GLY A 245 17.41 -13.20 25.37
N ARG A 246 17.71 -14.47 25.10
CA ARG A 246 18.73 -14.84 24.11
C ARG A 246 18.06 -15.47 22.90
N VAL A 247 18.47 -15.04 21.72
CA VAL A 247 18.02 -15.63 20.44
C VAL A 247 18.33 -17.12 20.41
N ASP A 248 19.49 -17.53 20.93
CA ASP A 248 19.91 -18.92 21.03
C ASP A 248 18.89 -19.82 21.73
N ASP A 249 18.27 -19.35 22.84
CA ASP A 249 17.30 -20.13 23.61
C ASP A 249 16.04 -20.45 22.78
N ILE A 250 15.62 -19.50 21.93
CA ILE A 250 14.51 -19.69 21.00
C ILE A 250 14.92 -20.62 19.86
N GLU A 251 16.10 -20.40 19.27
CA GLU A 251 16.56 -21.23 18.16
C GLU A 251 16.76 -22.70 18.60
N ASP A 252 17.23 -22.95 19.82
CA ASP A 252 17.35 -24.30 20.39
C ASP A 252 15.99 -24.97 20.53
N ALA A 253 14.97 -24.24 21.02
CA ALA A 253 13.60 -24.74 21.07
C ALA A 253 13.06 -25.04 19.65
N MET A 254 13.35 -24.16 18.68
CA MET A 254 12.91 -24.32 17.30
C MET A 254 13.59 -25.50 16.59
N ARG A 255 14.87 -25.78 16.87
CA ARG A 255 15.60 -26.93 16.27
C ARG A 255 14.99 -28.28 16.63
N SER A 256 14.24 -28.36 17.73
CA SER A 256 13.50 -29.56 18.12
C SER A 256 12.17 -29.76 17.38
N LEU A 257 11.70 -28.76 16.63
CA LEU A 257 10.44 -28.82 15.89
C LEU A 257 10.57 -29.61 14.59
N THR A 258 9.59 -30.45 14.33
CA THR A 258 9.29 -30.93 12.98
C THR A 258 8.58 -29.84 12.17
N SER A 259 8.64 -29.94 10.83
CA SER A 259 7.91 -29.04 9.93
C SER A 259 6.39 -29.01 10.23
N ALA A 260 5.79 -30.16 10.54
CA ALA A 260 4.37 -30.29 10.86
C ALA A 260 4.02 -29.59 12.18
N GLN A 261 4.88 -29.69 13.20
CA GLN A 261 4.68 -28.97 14.46
C GLN A 261 4.82 -27.47 14.27
N PHE A 262 5.77 -27.02 13.45
CA PHE A 262 5.91 -25.62 13.09
C PHE A 262 4.64 -25.10 12.40
N LEU A 263 4.14 -25.80 11.37
CA LEU A 263 2.91 -25.44 10.66
C LEU A 263 1.68 -25.43 11.58
N ALA A 264 1.61 -26.34 12.55
CA ALA A 264 0.54 -26.35 13.55
C ALA A 264 0.59 -25.11 14.47
N ILE A 265 1.79 -24.61 14.80
CA ILE A 265 1.95 -23.36 15.55
C ILE A 265 1.54 -22.15 14.69
N ILE A 266 1.90 -22.13 13.40
CA ILE A 266 1.45 -21.08 12.48
C ILE A 266 -0.09 -21.00 12.45
N GLU A 267 -0.76 -22.16 12.37
CA GLU A 267 -2.22 -22.21 12.38
C GLU A 267 -2.81 -21.77 13.74
N GLU A 268 -2.18 -22.16 14.85
CA GLU A 268 -2.57 -21.70 16.20
C GLU A 268 -2.53 -20.17 16.30
N ILE A 269 -1.44 -19.54 15.82
CA ILE A 269 -1.30 -18.08 15.78
C ILE A 269 -2.37 -17.45 14.89
N ARG A 270 -2.60 -18.03 13.70
CA ARG A 270 -3.62 -17.54 12.76
C ARG A 270 -5.01 -17.53 13.40
N VAL A 271 -5.42 -18.63 14.01
CA VAL A 271 -6.72 -18.74 14.67
C VAL A 271 -6.84 -17.73 15.82
N ALA A 272 -5.76 -17.57 16.60
CA ALA A 272 -5.74 -16.72 17.78
C ALA A 272 -5.73 -15.20 17.50
N ALA A 273 -5.19 -14.75 16.36
CA ALA A 273 -4.97 -13.31 16.09
C ALA A 273 -5.45 -12.80 14.72
N PHE A 274 -5.65 -13.67 13.73
CA PHE A 274 -5.90 -13.30 12.33
C PHE A 274 -7.28 -13.75 11.82
N THR A 275 -8.23 -14.01 12.73
CA THR A 275 -9.61 -14.37 12.39
C THR A 275 -10.57 -13.21 12.66
N PRO A 276 -11.75 -13.19 12.02
CA PRO A 276 -12.81 -12.24 12.36
C PRO A 276 -13.24 -12.32 13.84
N ASP A 277 -13.15 -13.51 14.46
CA ASP A 277 -13.41 -13.68 15.90
C ASP A 277 -12.33 -12.99 16.75
N ALA A 278 -11.06 -13.15 16.38
CA ALA A 278 -9.95 -12.46 17.04
C ALA A 278 -10.03 -10.92 16.88
N TRP A 279 -10.53 -10.44 15.73
CA TRP A 279 -10.78 -9.02 15.50
C TRP A 279 -11.83 -8.45 16.47
N ARG A 280 -12.96 -9.15 16.59
CA ARG A 280 -14.04 -8.77 17.52
C ARG A 280 -13.59 -8.86 18.97
N GLY A 281 -12.77 -9.87 19.30
CA GLY A 281 -12.15 -10.03 20.62
C GLY A 281 -13.16 -10.01 21.77
N LEU A 282 -14.28 -10.72 21.61
CA LEU A 282 -15.36 -10.77 22.62
C LEU A 282 -14.92 -11.45 23.92
N ASP A 283 -14.07 -12.47 23.81
CA ASP A 283 -13.56 -13.27 24.94
C ASP A 283 -12.15 -12.85 25.40
N ALA A 284 -11.60 -11.77 24.83
CA ALA A 284 -10.23 -11.31 25.08
C ALA A 284 -10.21 -9.96 25.81
N ASP A 285 -9.13 -9.69 26.55
CA ASP A 285 -8.91 -8.38 27.13
C ASP A 285 -8.59 -7.31 26.06
N VAL A 286 -8.79 -6.04 26.45
CA VAL A 286 -8.71 -4.89 25.54
C VAL A 286 -7.32 -4.75 24.90
N ASP A 287 -6.22 -5.03 25.62
CA ASP A 287 -4.88 -4.94 25.05
C ASP A 287 -4.70 -6.00 23.95
N TYR A 288 -5.09 -7.24 24.24
CA TYR A 288 -4.97 -8.34 23.27
C TYR A 288 -5.84 -8.09 22.03
N ARG A 289 -7.07 -7.57 22.21
CA ARG A 289 -7.93 -7.15 21.10
C ARG A 289 -7.27 -6.06 20.25
N THR A 290 -6.67 -5.04 20.89
CA THR A 290 -5.93 -3.99 20.17
C THR A 290 -4.73 -4.54 19.42
N MET A 291 -4.00 -5.53 19.97
CA MET A 291 -2.94 -6.21 19.24
C MET A 291 -3.48 -6.94 17.99
N CYS A 292 -4.59 -7.67 18.12
CA CYS A 292 -5.18 -8.42 17.01
C CYS A 292 -5.63 -7.49 15.88
N ARG A 293 -6.28 -6.37 16.21
CA ARG A 293 -6.68 -5.34 15.23
C ARG A 293 -5.47 -4.73 14.53
N TYR A 294 -4.43 -4.36 15.28
CA TYR A 294 -3.15 -3.90 14.70
C TYR A 294 -2.57 -4.94 13.74
N LEU A 295 -2.47 -6.21 14.14
CA LEU A 295 -1.88 -7.26 13.32
C LEU A 295 -2.64 -7.46 12.00
N GLN A 296 -3.97 -7.43 12.02
CA GLN A 296 -4.81 -7.61 10.83
C GLN A 296 -4.78 -6.39 9.90
N GLU A 297 -4.74 -5.16 10.43
CA GLU A 297 -4.57 -3.96 9.59
C GLU A 297 -3.20 -3.96 8.89
N VAL A 298 -2.13 -4.36 9.60
CA VAL A 298 -0.79 -4.46 9.02
C VAL A 298 -0.67 -5.64 8.05
N GLU A 299 -1.39 -6.75 8.29
CA GLU A 299 -1.48 -7.86 7.34
C GLU A 299 -2.04 -7.39 5.99
N LEU A 300 -3.11 -6.60 6.00
CA LEU A 300 -3.67 -6.00 4.79
C LEU A 300 -2.63 -5.12 4.07
N PHE A 301 -1.89 -4.30 4.82
CA PHE A 301 -0.82 -3.47 4.26
C PHE A 301 0.30 -4.29 3.62
N LEU A 302 0.76 -5.35 4.29
CA LEU A 302 1.79 -6.26 3.79
C LEU A 302 1.31 -7.04 2.56
N ALA A 303 0.03 -7.42 2.52
CA ALA A 303 -0.57 -8.09 1.37
C ALA A 303 -0.58 -7.19 0.12
N VAL A 304 -0.92 -5.89 0.27
CA VAL A 304 -0.82 -4.90 -0.81
C VAL A 304 0.63 -4.75 -1.27
N GLN A 305 1.58 -4.57 -0.33
CA GLN A 305 3.01 -4.46 -0.65
C GLN A 305 3.52 -5.66 -1.44
N TRP A 306 3.18 -6.87 -0.99
CA TRP A 306 3.59 -8.09 -1.66
C TRP A 306 3.00 -8.17 -3.06
N ALA A 307 1.69 -7.89 -3.20
CA ALA A 307 1.00 -7.95 -4.49
C ALA A 307 1.59 -6.94 -5.49
N VAL A 308 1.89 -5.72 -5.06
CA VAL A 308 2.61 -4.73 -5.85
C VAL A 308 3.99 -5.24 -6.25
N LYS A 309 4.80 -5.71 -5.30
CA LYS A 309 6.19 -6.13 -5.54
C LYS A 309 6.31 -7.24 -6.59
N TYR A 310 5.37 -8.19 -6.58
CA TYR A 310 5.34 -9.33 -7.49
C TYR A 310 4.40 -9.17 -8.70
N GLY A 311 3.76 -8.00 -8.84
CA GLY A 311 2.83 -7.73 -9.94
C GLY A 311 1.58 -8.61 -9.93
N ASP A 312 1.09 -9.03 -8.77
CA ASP A 312 -0.13 -9.85 -8.63
C ASP A 312 -1.39 -8.98 -8.66
N ILE A 313 -1.85 -8.67 -9.88
CA ILE A 313 -3.05 -7.85 -10.11
C ILE A 313 -4.32 -8.55 -9.63
N GLY A 314 -4.33 -9.88 -9.56
CA GLY A 314 -5.45 -10.65 -9.01
C GLY A 314 -5.61 -10.44 -7.52
N MET A 315 -4.50 -10.46 -6.78
CA MET A 315 -4.48 -10.13 -5.36
C MET A 315 -4.87 -8.66 -5.13
N LEU A 316 -4.34 -7.72 -5.92
CA LEU A 316 -4.74 -6.31 -5.83
C LEU A 316 -6.24 -6.12 -6.05
N ARG A 317 -6.82 -6.75 -7.08
CA ARG A 317 -8.28 -6.75 -7.33
C ARG A 317 -9.08 -7.29 -6.16
N ARG A 318 -8.58 -8.34 -5.52
CA ARG A 318 -9.20 -9.00 -4.38
C ARG A 318 -9.21 -8.10 -3.13
N LEU A 319 -8.15 -7.34 -2.90
CA LEU A 319 -8.02 -6.47 -1.71
C LEU A 319 -8.84 -5.17 -1.79
N VAL A 320 -9.38 -4.81 -2.96
CA VAL A 320 -10.21 -3.60 -3.13
C VAL A 320 -11.41 -3.58 -2.17
N ASP A 321 -12.12 -4.70 -2.01
CA ASP A 321 -13.35 -4.74 -1.21
C ASP A 321 -13.09 -4.45 0.28
N VAL A 322 -12.00 -4.99 0.83
CA VAL A 322 -11.62 -4.77 2.23
C VAL A 322 -11.09 -3.36 2.46
N LEU A 323 -10.40 -2.78 1.48
CA LEU A 323 -9.91 -1.39 1.53
C LEU A 323 -11.07 -0.38 1.60
N ILE A 324 -12.20 -0.63 0.91
CA ILE A 324 -13.40 0.22 1.03
C ILE A 324 -13.84 0.30 2.49
N VAL A 325 -13.99 -0.86 3.14
CA VAL A 325 -14.50 -0.94 4.51
C VAL A 325 -13.51 -0.29 5.48
N VAL A 326 -12.22 -0.56 5.34
CA VAL A 326 -11.17 0.01 6.20
C VAL A 326 -11.11 1.54 6.09
N PHE A 327 -11.11 2.09 4.88
CA PHE A 327 -11.07 3.55 4.72
C PHE A 327 -12.35 4.23 5.21
N LEU A 328 -13.53 3.66 4.94
CA LEU A 328 -14.78 4.22 5.44
C LEU A 328 -14.87 4.16 6.97
N GLY A 329 -14.52 3.01 7.56
CA GLY A 329 -14.54 2.81 9.01
C GLY A 329 -13.56 3.71 9.76
N ALA A 330 -12.46 4.07 9.10
CA ALA A 330 -11.51 5.00 9.66
C ALA A 330 -11.94 6.46 9.47
N SER A 331 -13.05 6.77 8.78
CA SER A 331 -13.43 8.14 8.39
C SER A 331 -12.47 8.79 7.38
N GLN A 332 -11.80 8.00 6.54
CA GLN A 332 -11.08 8.47 5.35
C GLN A 332 -12.04 8.44 4.15
N HIS A 333 -13.01 9.35 4.12
CA HIS A 333 -14.13 9.27 3.18
C HIS A 333 -13.70 9.50 1.73
N ASN A 334 -12.69 10.34 1.49
CA ASN A 334 -12.11 10.53 0.16
C ASN A 334 -11.58 9.22 -0.44
N TYR A 335 -10.74 8.49 0.28
CA TYR A 335 -10.23 7.20 -0.19
C TYR A 335 -11.29 6.09 -0.18
N GLY A 336 -12.24 6.11 0.75
CA GLY A 336 -13.39 5.20 0.72
C GLY A 336 -14.23 5.35 -0.56
N ARG A 337 -14.52 6.60 -0.96
CA ARG A 337 -15.21 6.92 -2.22
C ARG A 337 -14.38 6.55 -3.44
N GLU A 338 -13.07 6.82 -3.40
CA GLU A 338 -12.16 6.48 -4.49
C GLU A 338 -12.09 4.96 -4.69
N MET A 339 -12.09 4.18 -3.61
CA MET A 339 -12.12 2.72 -3.68
C MET A 339 -13.46 2.16 -4.17
N LEU A 340 -14.59 2.81 -3.86
CA LEU A 340 -15.89 2.47 -4.47
C LEU A 340 -15.87 2.68 -5.99
N TYR A 341 -15.31 3.80 -6.45
CA TYR A 341 -15.11 4.05 -7.87
C TYR A 341 -14.21 3.00 -8.51
N TYR A 342 -13.08 2.68 -7.86
CA TYR A 342 -12.17 1.65 -8.35
C TYR A 342 -12.88 0.29 -8.45
N ARG A 343 -13.65 -0.08 -7.44
CA ARG A 343 -14.43 -1.32 -7.41
C ARG A 343 -15.48 -1.38 -8.51
N TRP A 344 -16.09 -0.24 -8.86
CA TRP A 344 -17.06 -0.13 -9.93
C TRP A 344 -16.42 -0.29 -11.31
N ILE A 345 -15.29 0.37 -11.57
CA ILE A 345 -14.57 0.21 -12.84
C ILE A 345 -13.92 -1.19 -12.97
N LEU A 346 -13.78 -1.93 -11.88
CA LEU A 346 -13.36 -3.32 -11.84
C LEU A 346 -14.54 -4.33 -11.71
N SER A 347 -15.77 -3.87 -11.98
CA SER A 347 -16.99 -4.70 -11.94
C SER A 347 -17.49 -5.05 -13.34
N SER A 348 -18.63 -5.76 -13.40
CA SER A 348 -19.34 -6.04 -14.66
C SER A 348 -19.78 -4.78 -15.43
N ALA A 349 -19.62 -3.57 -14.86
CA ALA A 349 -19.72 -2.32 -15.61
C ALA A 349 -18.66 -2.21 -16.71
N ASN A 350 -17.55 -2.95 -16.63
CA ASN A 350 -16.48 -2.99 -17.63
C ASN A 350 -16.20 -4.41 -18.10
N THR A 351 -15.76 -4.55 -19.35
CA THR A 351 -15.34 -5.86 -19.87
C THR A 351 -14.08 -6.36 -19.16
N PRO A 352 -13.87 -7.69 -19.06
CA PRO A 352 -12.68 -8.26 -18.40
C PRO A 352 -11.35 -7.73 -18.97
N GLU A 353 -11.29 -7.45 -20.28
CA GLU A 353 -10.11 -6.89 -20.94
C GLU A 353 -9.79 -5.49 -20.40
N LEU A 354 -10.80 -4.63 -20.25
CA LEU A 354 -10.62 -3.30 -19.69
C LEU A 354 -10.26 -3.37 -18.21
N GLN A 355 -10.87 -4.26 -17.43
CA GLN A 355 -10.50 -4.45 -16.02
C GLN A 355 -9.03 -4.87 -15.87
N ARG A 356 -8.56 -5.81 -16.70
CA ARG A 356 -7.14 -6.21 -16.75
C ARG A 356 -6.25 -5.06 -17.17
N ALA A 357 -6.64 -4.25 -18.16
CA ALA A 357 -5.87 -3.08 -18.59
C ALA A 357 -5.74 -2.04 -17.47
N ILE A 358 -6.83 -1.76 -16.74
CA ILE A 358 -6.83 -0.85 -15.58
C ILE A 358 -5.84 -1.32 -14.52
N LEU A 359 -5.90 -2.59 -14.12
CA LEU A 359 -5.02 -3.13 -13.08
C LEU A 359 -3.56 -3.21 -13.52
N SER A 360 -3.32 -3.71 -14.73
CA SER A 360 -1.95 -3.92 -15.25
C SER A 360 -1.22 -2.62 -15.54
N SER A 361 -1.91 -1.57 -15.99
CA SER A 361 -1.32 -0.25 -16.23
C SER A 361 -1.00 0.52 -14.93
N GLY A 362 -1.55 0.11 -13.79
CA GLY A 362 -1.25 0.72 -12.49
C GLY A 362 0.12 0.34 -11.92
N LEU A 363 0.82 -0.62 -12.53
CA LEU A 363 2.13 -1.10 -12.12
C LEU A 363 3.16 -0.95 -13.24
N VAL A 364 4.38 -0.61 -12.88
CA VAL A 364 5.53 -0.57 -13.78
C VAL A 364 6.68 -1.40 -13.24
N ASN A 365 7.54 -1.88 -14.13
CA ASN A 365 8.71 -2.66 -13.78
C ASN A 365 9.94 -2.19 -14.58
N TRP A 366 10.63 -1.17 -14.08
CA TRP A 366 11.78 -0.58 -14.77
C TRP A 366 12.98 -1.52 -14.94
N ILE A 367 13.07 -2.58 -14.14
CA ILE A 367 14.19 -3.53 -14.16
C ILE A 367 13.83 -4.78 -14.99
N GLY A 368 12.55 -5.16 -15.03
CA GLY A 368 12.06 -6.36 -15.72
C GLY A 368 12.22 -7.67 -14.95
N ARG A 369 12.60 -7.63 -13.65
CA ARG A 369 12.71 -8.82 -12.80
C ARG A 369 11.37 -9.16 -12.11
N PRO A 370 11.14 -10.41 -11.66
CA PRO A 370 9.84 -10.81 -11.11
C PRO A 370 9.37 -10.10 -9.83
N SER A 371 10.28 -9.54 -9.04
CA SER A 371 9.99 -8.94 -7.74
C SER A 371 10.32 -7.43 -7.69
N THR A 372 10.30 -6.77 -8.84
CA THR A 372 10.74 -5.37 -9.00
C THR A 372 9.64 -4.48 -9.57
N PHE A 373 8.38 -4.93 -9.51
CA PHE A 373 7.23 -4.09 -9.83
C PHE A 373 7.06 -3.01 -8.76
N LYS A 374 6.58 -1.84 -9.18
CA LYS A 374 6.19 -0.72 -8.31
C LYS A 374 4.96 -0.01 -8.88
N PRO A 375 4.19 0.72 -8.06
CA PRO A 375 3.08 1.52 -8.55
C PRO A 375 3.57 2.62 -9.50
N ILE A 376 2.78 2.93 -10.51
CA ILE A 376 3.14 3.93 -11.52
C ILE A 376 3.27 5.35 -10.95
N ASP A 377 2.45 5.70 -9.96
CA ASP A 377 2.54 6.99 -9.25
C ASP A 377 3.81 7.08 -8.41
N LEU A 378 4.26 5.98 -7.77
CA LEU A 378 5.58 5.95 -7.12
C LEU A 378 6.72 6.11 -8.14
N ALA A 379 6.57 5.54 -9.33
CA ALA A 379 7.55 5.70 -10.39
C ALA A 379 7.66 7.17 -10.83
N LEU A 380 6.53 7.88 -10.90
CA LEU A 380 6.49 9.32 -11.14
C LEU A 380 7.14 10.11 -9.99
N GLU A 381 6.88 9.75 -8.73
CA GLU A 381 7.52 10.38 -7.58
C GLU A 381 9.05 10.26 -7.61
N HIS A 382 9.59 9.12 -8.07
CA HIS A 382 11.04 8.98 -8.28
C HIS A 382 11.57 9.92 -9.37
N LEU A 383 10.82 10.13 -10.45
CA LEU A 383 11.21 11.09 -11.49
C LEU A 383 11.17 12.53 -10.96
N ASN A 384 10.13 12.88 -10.20
CA ASN A 384 10.00 14.18 -9.55
C ASN A 384 11.13 14.44 -8.54
N CYS A 385 11.50 13.42 -7.76
CA CYS A 385 12.59 13.47 -6.82
C CYS A 385 13.92 13.87 -7.48
N HIS A 386 14.21 13.36 -8.68
CA HIS A 386 15.42 13.74 -9.40
C HIS A 386 15.44 15.25 -9.72
N CYS A 387 14.31 15.80 -10.20
CA CYS A 387 14.19 17.24 -10.43
C CYS A 387 14.39 18.04 -9.14
N LYS A 388 13.88 17.55 -8.01
CA LYS A 388 14.06 18.18 -6.69
C LYS A 388 15.51 18.14 -6.21
N VAL A 389 16.19 17.00 -6.31
CA VAL A 389 17.61 16.86 -5.95
C VAL A 389 18.48 17.77 -6.81
N ASN A 390 18.20 17.83 -8.11
CA ASN A 390 18.87 18.75 -9.03
C ASN A 390 18.70 20.22 -8.59
N LEU A 391 17.46 20.64 -8.29
CA LEU A 391 17.19 21.97 -7.74
C LEU A 391 17.92 22.20 -6.41
N ARG A 392 17.89 21.24 -5.48
CA ARG A 392 18.58 21.36 -4.18
C ARG A 392 20.08 21.61 -4.34
N ASN A 393 20.72 20.94 -5.29
CA ASN A 393 22.16 20.97 -5.46
C ASN A 393 22.66 22.12 -6.37
N LEU A 394 21.86 22.54 -7.36
CA LEU A 394 22.30 23.45 -8.42
C LEU A 394 21.55 24.79 -8.47
N LYS A 395 20.55 25.01 -7.60
CA LYS A 395 19.75 26.23 -7.61
C LYS A 395 20.62 27.48 -7.44
N ASN A 396 20.52 28.36 -8.42
CA ASN A 396 21.09 29.71 -8.42
C ASN A 396 20.19 30.64 -9.26
N SER A 397 20.60 31.88 -9.48
CA SER A 397 19.81 32.86 -10.24
C SER A 397 19.57 32.50 -11.71
N THR A 398 20.33 31.56 -12.28
CA THR A 398 20.21 31.08 -13.67
C THR A 398 19.73 29.64 -13.76
N HIS A 399 19.44 28.98 -12.64
CA HIS A 399 18.91 27.64 -12.54
C HIS A 399 17.72 27.63 -11.58
N ASP A 400 16.59 28.13 -12.09
CA ASP A 400 15.32 28.18 -11.38
C ASP A 400 14.42 26.99 -11.71
N ILE A 401 13.21 26.99 -11.14
CA ILE A 401 12.20 25.95 -11.33
C ILE A 401 11.85 25.81 -12.82
N SER A 402 11.73 26.92 -13.55
CA SER A 402 11.34 26.90 -14.96
C SER A 402 12.39 26.19 -15.82
N ILE A 403 13.68 26.47 -15.58
CA ILE A 403 14.78 25.86 -16.32
C ILE A 403 14.94 24.39 -15.93
N ALA A 404 14.78 24.04 -14.65
CA ALA A 404 14.82 22.65 -14.21
C ALA A 404 13.69 21.83 -14.85
N PHE A 405 12.47 22.37 -14.90
CA PHE A 405 11.31 21.70 -15.49
C PHE A 405 11.40 21.62 -17.02
N GLN A 406 11.93 22.65 -17.69
CA GLN A 406 12.08 22.64 -19.16
C GLN A 406 13.22 21.76 -19.65
N ARG A 407 14.38 21.75 -18.97
CA ARG A 407 15.57 21.03 -19.43
C ARG A 407 15.70 19.64 -18.81
N ASN A 408 15.47 19.52 -17.51
CA ASN A 408 15.74 18.27 -16.81
C ASN A 408 14.57 17.29 -16.94
N ALA A 409 13.32 17.72 -16.90
CA ALA A 409 12.18 16.78 -16.97
C ALA A 409 12.19 15.95 -18.26
N LEU A 410 12.47 16.57 -19.42
CA LEU A 410 12.54 15.86 -20.70
C LEU A 410 13.74 14.90 -20.81
N CYS A 411 14.88 15.28 -20.23
CA CYS A 411 16.13 14.56 -20.39
C CYS A 411 16.47 13.65 -19.19
N ASN A 412 15.68 13.66 -18.12
CA ASN A 412 15.98 13.01 -16.85
C ASN A 412 16.30 11.52 -17.04
N THR A 413 15.49 10.83 -17.84
CA THR A 413 15.67 9.39 -18.13
C THR A 413 16.99 9.11 -18.83
N LEU A 414 17.37 9.95 -19.80
CA LEU A 414 18.63 9.85 -20.54
C LEU A 414 19.83 10.23 -19.67
N ILE A 415 19.75 11.35 -18.95
CA ILE A 415 20.81 11.84 -18.06
C ILE A 415 21.09 10.80 -16.97
N ARG A 416 20.05 10.16 -16.42
CA ARG A 416 20.21 9.06 -15.47
C ARG A 416 20.95 7.87 -16.07
N CYS A 417 20.59 7.45 -17.29
CA CYS A 417 21.30 6.37 -17.97
C CYS A 417 22.79 6.71 -18.19
N VAL A 418 23.10 7.93 -18.63
CA VAL A 418 24.47 8.40 -18.82
C VAL A 418 25.23 8.45 -17.50
N ARG A 419 24.60 8.98 -16.43
CA ARG A 419 25.19 9.04 -15.09
C ARG A 419 25.56 7.65 -14.58
N ASN A 420 24.65 6.69 -14.63
CA ASN A 420 24.91 5.31 -14.17
C ASN A 420 26.06 4.65 -14.96
N GLN A 421 26.15 4.92 -16.27
CA GLN A 421 27.27 4.43 -17.08
C GLN A 421 28.59 5.08 -16.66
N LEU A 422 28.62 6.39 -16.44
CA LEU A 422 29.82 7.08 -15.96
C LEU A 422 30.24 6.56 -14.57
N GLU A 423 29.32 6.48 -13.61
CA GLU A 423 29.61 5.97 -12.26
C GLU A 423 30.16 4.53 -12.30
N SER A 424 29.61 3.66 -13.15
CA SER A 424 30.12 2.28 -13.29
C SER A 424 31.50 2.21 -13.95
N GLN A 425 31.81 3.11 -14.90
CA GLN A 425 33.11 3.17 -15.57
C GLN A 425 34.21 3.78 -14.70
N PHE A 426 33.89 4.80 -13.91
CA PHE A 426 34.86 5.52 -13.08
C PHE A 426 35.02 4.93 -11.67
N GLY A 427 34.20 3.95 -11.29
CA GLY A 427 34.30 3.24 -10.01
C GLY A 427 33.94 4.07 -8.78
N GLU A 428 33.49 5.31 -8.96
CA GLU A 428 32.94 6.14 -7.91
C GLU A 428 31.42 6.00 -7.87
N THR A 429 30.95 5.08 -7.04
CA THR A 429 29.54 5.06 -6.63
C THR A 429 29.35 6.10 -5.53
N MET A 430 28.65 7.19 -5.81
CA MET A 430 28.13 8.07 -4.75
C MET A 430 26.95 7.37 -4.08
N SER A 431 27.24 6.35 -3.25
CA SER A 431 26.20 5.64 -2.51
C SER A 431 25.61 6.59 -1.46
N GLY A 432 24.35 7.01 -1.62
CA GLY A 432 23.55 7.59 -0.55
C GLY A 432 23.04 6.52 0.43
N THR A 433 23.60 5.31 0.36
CA THR A 433 23.06 4.11 0.97
C THR A 433 23.37 4.14 2.44
N HIS A 434 22.45 4.69 3.22
CA HIS A 434 22.48 4.51 4.66
C HIS A 434 22.35 3.02 4.94
N SER A 435 23.43 2.41 5.42
CA SER A 435 23.39 1.08 6.03
C SER A 435 22.32 1.10 7.10
N SER A 436 21.19 0.43 6.86
CA SER A 436 20.20 0.25 7.91
C SER A 436 20.88 -0.52 9.05
N SER A 437 20.83 0.00 10.27
CA SER A 437 21.21 -0.76 11.46
C SER A 437 20.49 -2.11 11.46
N VAL A 438 21.10 -3.13 12.08
CA VAL A 438 20.57 -4.50 12.13
C VAL A 438 19.27 -4.51 12.95
N ALA A 439 18.14 -4.26 12.28
CA ALA A 439 16.80 -4.16 12.88
C ALA A 439 16.34 -5.46 13.57
N SER A 440 17.04 -6.58 13.32
CA SER A 440 16.72 -7.89 13.93
C SER A 440 16.82 -7.88 15.45
N ALA A 441 17.81 -7.18 16.02
CA ALA A 441 17.98 -7.10 17.47
C ALA A 441 16.83 -6.30 18.13
N ASP A 442 16.46 -5.18 17.52
CA ASP A 442 15.36 -4.31 17.95
C ASP A 442 14.01 -5.03 17.90
N MET A 443 13.75 -5.77 16.82
CA MET A 443 12.55 -6.60 16.68
C MET A 443 12.51 -7.74 17.71
N PHE A 444 13.63 -8.42 17.91
CA PHE A 444 13.72 -9.51 18.90
C PHE A 444 13.48 -8.99 20.31
N LEU A 445 14.08 -7.84 20.67
CA LEU A 445 13.91 -7.24 21.98
C LEU A 445 12.45 -6.87 22.26
N LEU A 446 11.77 -6.26 21.29
CA LEU A 446 10.33 -5.94 21.42
C LEU A 446 9.51 -7.23 21.54
N ALA A 447 9.75 -8.23 20.68
CA ALA A 447 9.06 -9.52 20.74
C ALA A 447 9.21 -10.18 22.11
N TRP A 448 10.43 -10.18 22.65
CA TRP A 448 10.75 -10.75 23.95
C TRP A 448 10.03 -10.05 25.10
N GLN A 449 10.04 -8.71 25.11
CA GLN A 449 9.38 -7.93 26.16
C GLN A 449 7.86 -8.13 26.14
N LEU A 450 7.25 -8.19 24.96
CA LEU A 450 5.82 -8.50 24.83
C LEU A 450 5.50 -9.90 25.35
N PHE A 451 6.35 -10.88 25.07
CA PHE A 451 6.18 -12.27 25.51
C PHE A 451 6.33 -12.42 27.03
N VAL A 452 7.41 -11.90 27.62
CA VAL A 452 7.67 -11.96 29.07
C VAL A 452 6.65 -11.14 29.83
N GLY A 453 6.20 -10.00 29.27
CA GLY A 453 5.14 -9.18 29.83
C GLY A 453 3.74 -9.82 29.79
N GLY A 454 3.58 -10.97 29.14
CA GLY A 454 2.29 -11.67 29.05
C GLY A 454 1.30 -10.99 28.11
N TYR A 455 1.76 -10.15 27.19
CA TYR A 455 0.93 -9.41 26.23
C TYR A 455 0.63 -10.23 24.95
N ALA A 456 1.12 -11.45 24.86
CA ALA A 456 0.91 -12.39 23.75
C ALA A 456 -0.21 -13.41 23.99
N ASP A 457 -0.82 -13.39 25.18
CA ASP A 457 -1.89 -14.31 25.58
C ASP A 457 -3.14 -13.49 25.92
N ALA A 458 -4.32 -13.95 25.49
CA ALA A 458 -5.58 -13.36 25.90
C ALA A 458 -5.78 -13.60 27.41
N ARG A 459 -6.00 -12.53 28.18
CA ARG A 459 -6.26 -12.64 29.62
C ARG A 459 -7.76 -12.76 29.83
N HIS A 460 -8.22 -13.88 30.39
CA HIS A 460 -9.65 -14.10 30.65
C HIS A 460 -10.21 -13.00 31.56
N SER A 461 -11.28 -12.34 31.10
CA SER A 461 -11.94 -11.21 31.76
C SER A 461 -12.73 -11.65 33.00
N ASN A 462 -12.05 -11.86 34.13
CA ASN A 462 -12.72 -11.86 35.44
C ASN A 462 -12.71 -10.49 36.13
N SER A 463 -12.27 -9.46 35.41
CA SER A 463 -12.20 -8.10 35.92
C SER A 463 -12.96 -7.20 34.96
N ALA A 464 -13.92 -6.46 35.50
CA ALA A 464 -14.69 -5.40 34.85
C ALA A 464 -13.83 -4.63 33.83
N VAL A 465 -14.45 -4.25 32.70
CA VAL A 465 -13.95 -3.28 31.73
C VAL A 465 -12.96 -2.34 32.41
N SER A 466 -11.67 -2.58 32.20
CA SER A 466 -10.61 -1.83 32.85
C SER A 466 -10.72 -0.41 32.33
N SER A 467 -11.39 0.45 33.12
CA SER A 467 -11.56 1.87 32.90
C SER A 467 -10.17 2.51 32.87
N GLY A 468 -9.47 2.45 31.73
CA GLY A 468 -8.06 2.82 31.60
C GLY A 468 -7.27 2.05 30.52
N MET A 469 -7.87 1.11 29.78
CA MET A 469 -7.19 0.47 28.63
C MET A 469 -7.59 1.13 27.31
N PHE A 470 -6.63 1.24 26.38
CA PHE A 470 -6.89 1.75 25.04
C PHE A 470 -7.48 0.66 24.15
N ASP A 471 -8.73 0.85 23.75
CA ASP A 471 -9.42 0.02 22.76
C ASP A 471 -9.30 0.68 21.40
N SER A 472 -8.62 0.01 20.46
CA SER A 472 -8.59 0.43 19.06
C SER A 472 -9.99 0.43 18.45
N ILE A 473 -10.21 1.25 17.43
CA ILE A 473 -11.50 1.33 16.74
C ILE A 473 -11.82 0.04 15.97
N ASP A 474 -13.09 -0.37 15.95
CA ASP A 474 -13.56 -1.45 15.09
C ASP A 474 -13.83 -0.95 13.67
N LEU A 475 -12.77 -0.83 12.86
CA LEU A 475 -12.85 -0.36 11.47
C LEU A 475 -13.83 -1.17 10.62
N TYR A 476 -13.90 -2.50 10.80
CA TYR A 476 -14.79 -3.32 10.00
C TYR A 476 -16.26 -3.02 10.33
N GLN A 477 -16.64 -2.98 11.61
CA GLN A 477 -18.01 -2.67 11.99
C GLN A 477 -18.38 -1.24 11.55
N CYS A 478 -17.56 -0.24 11.88
CA CYS A 478 -17.80 1.14 11.48
C CYS A 478 -17.90 1.31 9.96
N GLY A 479 -17.06 0.61 9.20
CA GLY A 479 -17.07 0.66 7.74
C GLY A 479 -18.30 -0.01 7.13
N ILE A 480 -18.72 -1.17 7.67
CA ILE A 480 -19.93 -1.88 7.24
C ILE A 480 -21.18 -1.05 7.52
N ASP A 481 -21.28 -0.43 8.69
CA ASP A 481 -22.42 0.41 9.08
C ASP A 481 -22.64 1.58 8.11
N LEU A 482 -21.57 2.10 7.50
CA LEU A 482 -21.61 3.18 6.52
C LEU A 482 -21.79 2.68 5.07
N LEU A 483 -21.53 1.40 4.79
CA LEU A 483 -21.32 0.93 3.43
C LEU A 483 -22.57 1.07 2.54
N GLU A 484 -23.76 0.74 3.07
CA GLU A 484 -25.02 0.82 2.34
C GLU A 484 -25.30 2.26 1.88
N GLU A 485 -25.26 3.21 2.80
CA GLU A 485 -25.45 4.64 2.52
C GLU A 485 -24.46 5.15 1.47
N ARG A 486 -23.18 4.75 1.59
CA ARG A 486 -22.13 5.20 0.67
C ARG A 486 -22.24 4.59 -0.72
N VAL A 487 -22.68 3.34 -0.84
CA VAL A 487 -22.97 2.70 -2.14
C VAL A 487 -24.16 3.38 -2.81
N ASP A 488 -25.20 3.74 -2.06
CA ASP A 488 -26.35 4.47 -2.60
C ASP A 488 -25.96 5.87 -3.08
N GLN A 489 -25.19 6.62 -2.29
CA GLN A 489 -24.62 7.92 -2.70
C GLN A 489 -23.78 7.78 -3.97
N PHE A 490 -22.91 6.76 -4.02
CA PHE A 490 -22.09 6.49 -5.20
C PHE A 490 -22.94 6.24 -6.45
N ASN A 491 -23.96 5.38 -6.35
CA ASN A 491 -24.83 5.06 -7.47
C ASN A 491 -25.63 6.27 -7.97
N GLN A 492 -26.09 7.13 -7.05
CA GLN A 492 -26.78 8.38 -7.42
C GLN A 492 -25.87 9.35 -8.18
N GLN A 493 -24.57 9.35 -7.89
CA GLN A 493 -23.59 10.26 -8.47
C GLN A 493 -22.97 9.75 -9.78
N HIS A 494 -22.72 8.45 -9.90
CA HIS A 494 -21.91 7.89 -10.98
C HIS A 494 -22.68 7.03 -11.98
N VAL A 495 -23.81 6.44 -11.59
CA VAL A 495 -24.55 5.52 -12.46
C VAL A 495 -25.52 6.32 -13.33
N SER A 496 -25.44 6.12 -14.64
CA SER A 496 -26.33 6.78 -15.59
C SER A 496 -27.74 6.22 -15.48
N ASN A 497 -28.67 7.01 -14.96
CA ASN A 497 -30.10 6.74 -15.06
C ASN A 497 -30.68 7.47 -16.28
N THR A 498 -31.56 6.81 -17.03
CA THR A 498 -32.16 7.27 -18.29
C THR A 498 -32.95 8.59 -18.20
N THR A 499 -33.03 9.22 -17.03
CA THR A 499 -33.96 10.32 -16.73
C THR A 499 -33.36 11.50 -15.97
N THR A 500 -32.08 11.47 -15.55
CA THR A 500 -31.50 12.55 -14.74
C THR A 500 -30.02 12.77 -15.05
N VAL A 501 -29.66 14.02 -15.33
CA VAL A 501 -28.27 14.48 -15.33
C VAL A 501 -27.73 14.33 -13.90
N PRO A 502 -26.56 13.70 -13.68
CA PRO A 502 -25.97 13.60 -12.36
C PRO A 502 -25.81 15.00 -11.74
N ARG A 503 -26.41 15.21 -10.57
CA ARG A 503 -26.34 16.50 -9.85
C ARG A 503 -24.97 16.64 -9.21
N PHE A 504 -24.33 17.79 -9.42
CA PHE A 504 -23.14 18.20 -8.68
C PHE A 504 -23.50 18.35 -7.20
N GLN A 505 -22.91 17.52 -6.34
CA GLN A 505 -22.77 17.82 -4.92
C GLN A 505 -21.30 18.19 -4.72
N ALA A 506 -21.07 19.40 -4.19
CA ALA A 506 -19.76 19.76 -3.68
C ALA A 506 -19.38 18.71 -2.63
N TYR A 507 -18.26 18.02 -2.85
CA TYR A 507 -17.75 17.10 -1.85
C TYR A 507 -17.27 17.92 -0.67
N ASP A 508 -17.68 17.57 0.55
CA ASP A 508 -16.95 17.99 1.74
C ASP A 508 -15.51 17.50 1.59
N GLU A 509 -14.56 18.44 1.54
CA GLU A 509 -13.14 18.12 1.52
C GLU A 509 -12.73 17.70 2.93
N ASP A 510 -12.42 16.43 3.11
CA ASP A 510 -11.61 16.04 4.27
C ASP A 510 -10.27 16.77 4.12
N ASN A 511 -10.00 17.72 5.01
CA ASN A 511 -8.75 18.49 5.08
C ASN A 511 -7.61 17.59 5.60
N GLU A 512 -7.34 16.46 4.93
CA GLU A 512 -6.25 15.55 5.28
C GLU A 512 -4.95 16.04 4.61
N SER A 513 -4.38 17.10 5.17
CA SER A 513 -3.01 17.51 4.87
C SER A 513 -2.02 16.55 5.55
N PHE A 514 -1.72 15.42 4.91
CA PHE A 514 -0.57 14.58 5.29
C PHE A 514 0.42 14.52 4.13
N THR A 515 1.20 15.58 3.95
CA THR A 515 2.26 15.63 2.92
C THR A 515 3.64 15.80 3.55
N ASP A 516 4.45 14.73 3.45
CA ASP A 516 5.87 14.83 3.11
C ASP A 516 6.29 13.56 2.34
N ILE A 517 5.72 13.41 1.14
CA ILE A 517 6.01 12.35 0.14
C ILE A 517 7.47 12.46 -0.37
N GLU A 518 8.06 13.64 -0.22
CA GLU A 518 9.29 14.05 -0.90
C GLU A 518 10.52 13.31 -0.40
N ALA A 519 10.55 13.01 0.90
CA ALA A 519 11.67 12.31 1.53
C ALA A 519 11.66 10.79 1.29
N PHE A 520 10.53 10.19 0.86
CA PHE A 520 10.47 8.74 0.55
C PHE A 520 11.20 8.38 -0.75
N ALA A 521 11.02 9.20 -1.79
CA ALA A 521 11.62 8.97 -3.09
C ALA A 521 13.15 9.03 -3.08
N GLU A 522 13.76 9.80 -2.15
CA GLU A 522 15.22 9.84 -1.96
C GLU A 522 15.76 8.52 -1.39
N VAL A 523 15.03 7.85 -0.48
CA VAL A 523 15.50 6.62 0.21
C VAL A 523 15.27 5.35 -0.65
N TYR A 524 14.18 5.30 -1.41
CA TYR A 524 13.81 4.11 -2.20
C TYR A 524 14.54 4.03 -3.56
N HIS A 525 15.28 5.09 -3.94
CA HIS A 525 16.03 5.17 -5.21
C HIS A 525 17.18 4.15 -5.28
N GLU A 526 17.72 3.67 -4.16
CA GLU A 526 19.02 2.98 -4.16
C GLU A 526 18.95 1.46 -3.91
N GLY A 527 17.83 0.91 -3.45
CA GLY A 527 17.74 -0.50 -3.06
C GLY A 527 17.47 -1.50 -4.21
N TYR A 528 16.95 -1.03 -5.35
CA TYR A 528 16.49 -1.90 -6.44
C TYR A 528 17.25 -1.71 -7.76
N ASP A 529 17.95 -0.60 -7.96
CA ASP A 529 18.51 -0.20 -9.26
C ASP A 529 19.93 -0.74 -9.55
N ALA A 530 20.37 -1.80 -8.84
CA ALA A 530 21.58 -2.54 -9.20
C ALA A 530 21.36 -3.32 -10.52
N ILE A 531 21.67 -2.65 -11.62
CA ILE A 531 21.48 -3.11 -12.98
C ILE A 531 22.83 -3.57 -13.55
N ASP A 532 22.94 -4.87 -13.84
CA ASP A 532 23.75 -5.36 -14.96
C ASP A 532 22.89 -5.26 -16.23
N LEU A 533 23.32 -4.47 -17.22
CA LEU A 533 22.75 -4.45 -18.57
C LEU A 533 23.76 -5.02 -19.57
N PRO A 534 23.28 -5.64 -20.66
CA PRO A 534 24.13 -6.21 -21.69
C PRO A 534 24.92 -5.10 -22.39
N ILE A 535 26.21 -5.37 -22.57
CA ILE A 535 27.13 -4.57 -23.37
C ILE A 535 26.54 -4.43 -24.76
N VAL A 536 26.19 -3.19 -25.16
CA VAL A 536 25.98 -2.87 -26.56
C VAL A 536 27.37 -2.78 -27.16
N ASP A 537 27.74 -3.78 -27.96
CA ASP A 537 28.99 -3.79 -28.71
C ASP A 537 28.90 -2.70 -29.78
N LEU A 538 29.63 -1.61 -29.57
CA LEU A 538 29.80 -0.54 -30.54
C LEU A 538 31.04 -0.87 -31.38
N THR A 539 30.90 -1.86 -32.25
CA THR A 539 31.76 -2.08 -33.42
C THR A 539 30.94 -2.05 -34.69
#